data_AF-A0A2E5MHY7-F1
#
_entry.id   AF-A0A2E5MHY7-F1
#
_cell.length_a   1.000
_cell.length_b   1.000
_cell.length_c   1.000
_cell.angle_alpha   90.00
_cell.angle_beta   90.00
_cell.angle_gamma   90.00
#
_symmetry.space_group_name_H-M   'P 1'
#
loop_
_entity.id
_entity.type
_entity.pdbx_description
1 polymer ?
#
loop_
_entity_poly.entity_id
_entity_poly.type
_entity_poly.pdbx_seq_one_letter_code
_entity_poly.pdbx_strand_id
1 'polypeptide(L)'
;MALRHSEVQIEGDFYSGSTSRRQQARLSLAEGQLALKTETDAWLLDWESVTVMPRVGNTPRYIHLPDDGVFETTDNDGVDQLARQFKRGTGARMLHRLENNLGLILVAVVVAGLTIAGTFVYGVPVASRVIAEWMPQSIVEQLGQATLDTLDSGWMEPSELGSDRQAELKAHFETYLASASPVPVDINFRSSPAIGANAMALPNGTIIFTDDMVNLAQSDDELKAVLAHELGHVVHNHGMKGVVHSSLTLWLIVIMTGDLSSFADSTVAGPAVLMNLVYSRDMEREADQFALTSMQQQGIDPANFSRIMRRMSASHEHDDEVDDRASQEDEDSSDDSWLSDLGALVSSHPMTEERLRMFDEAAAQ
;
A
#
# COMPACT_ATOMS: atom_id res chain seq x y z
N MET A 1 -5.80 -65.91 -0.19
CA MET A 1 -5.39 -65.85 -1.60
C MET A 1 -6.57 -65.35 -2.42
N ALA A 2 -6.53 -64.09 -2.84
CA ALA A 2 -7.31 -63.49 -3.93
C ALA A 2 -7.00 -61.97 -3.95
N LEU A 3 -5.84 -61.60 -4.49
CA LEU A 3 -5.55 -60.20 -4.84
C LEU A 3 -6.39 -59.88 -6.08
N ARG A 4 -7.57 -59.27 -5.88
CA ARG A 4 -8.29 -58.60 -6.97
C ARG A 4 -7.49 -57.37 -7.38
N HIS A 5 -6.56 -57.51 -8.31
CA HIS A 5 -6.04 -56.37 -9.05
C HIS A 5 -7.14 -55.92 -10.00
N SER A 6 -7.69 -54.74 -9.75
CA SER A 6 -8.66 -54.09 -10.64
C SER A 6 -7.95 -53.71 -11.93
N GLU A 7 -8.12 -54.52 -12.96
CA GLU A 7 -7.70 -54.25 -14.34
C GLU A 7 -8.57 -53.09 -14.87
N VAL A 8 -7.96 -51.91 -15.07
CA VAL A 8 -8.67 -50.78 -15.69
C VAL A 8 -8.67 -51.03 -17.19
N GLN A 9 -9.87 -51.10 -17.78
CA GLN A 9 -10.07 -51.36 -19.20
C GLN A 9 -10.96 -50.27 -19.77
N ILE A 10 -10.46 -49.57 -20.79
CA ILE A 10 -11.11 -48.44 -21.44
C ILE A 10 -11.31 -48.81 -22.91
N GLU A 11 -12.52 -48.64 -23.40
CA GLU A 11 -12.83 -48.86 -24.82
C GLU A 11 -12.88 -47.52 -25.56
N GLY A 12 -12.41 -47.52 -26.81
CA GLY A 12 -12.31 -46.32 -27.59
C GLY A 12 -11.90 -46.58 -29.03
N ASP A 13 -11.67 -45.49 -29.73
CA ASP A 13 -11.28 -45.46 -31.13
C ASP A 13 -9.80 -45.07 -31.24
N PHE A 14 -9.02 -45.89 -31.93
CA PHE A 14 -7.60 -45.65 -32.20
C PHE A 14 -7.36 -45.19 -33.64
N TYR A 15 -6.42 -44.25 -33.78
CA TYR A 15 -5.95 -43.69 -35.03
C TYR A 15 -4.42 -43.81 -35.07
N SER A 16 -3.86 -44.45 -36.10
CA SER A 16 -2.45 -44.88 -36.15
C SER A 16 -1.43 -43.82 -36.58
N GLY A 17 -1.78 -42.53 -36.53
CA GLY A 17 -0.97 -41.38 -37.01
C GLY A 17 -0.77 -41.30 -38.53
N SER A 18 -0.50 -42.44 -39.15
CA SER A 18 -0.29 -42.68 -40.58
C SER A 18 -1.58 -42.77 -41.39
N THR A 19 -2.72 -43.08 -40.76
CA THR A 19 -4.02 -43.20 -41.43
C THR A 19 -5.13 -42.64 -40.56
N SER A 20 -6.10 -41.94 -41.16
CA SER A 20 -7.30 -41.45 -40.46
C SER A 20 -8.38 -42.53 -40.28
N ARG A 21 -8.02 -43.81 -40.45
CA ARG A 21 -8.98 -44.91 -40.35
C ARG A 21 -9.20 -45.25 -38.88
N ARG A 22 -10.45 -45.13 -38.46
CA ARG A 22 -10.89 -45.50 -37.12
C ARG A 22 -10.79 -47.01 -36.89
N GLN A 23 -10.08 -47.41 -35.85
CA GLN A 23 -10.00 -48.80 -35.41
C GLN A 23 -10.53 -48.92 -33.99
N GLN A 24 -11.44 -49.86 -33.74
CA GLN A 24 -11.84 -50.12 -32.36
C GLN A 24 -10.66 -50.69 -31.59
N ALA A 25 -10.39 -50.07 -30.46
CA ALA A 25 -9.27 -50.43 -29.62
C ALA A 25 -9.66 -50.41 -28.16
N ARG A 26 -8.86 -51.14 -27.38
CA ARG A 26 -9.03 -51.29 -25.96
C ARG A 26 -7.72 -50.98 -25.28
N LEU A 27 -7.75 -50.01 -24.39
CA LEU A 27 -6.64 -49.63 -23.56
C LEU A 27 -6.79 -50.33 -22.20
N SER A 28 -5.79 -51.10 -21.80
CA SER A 28 -5.81 -51.89 -20.56
C SER A 28 -4.55 -51.65 -19.75
N LEU A 29 -4.69 -51.71 -18.42
CA LEU A 29 -3.58 -51.60 -17.49
C LEU A 29 -3.46 -52.88 -16.67
N ALA A 30 -2.40 -53.64 -16.93
CA ALA A 30 -2.06 -54.86 -16.21
C ALA A 30 -0.62 -54.78 -15.69
N GLU A 31 -0.41 -55.13 -14.43
CA GLU A 31 0.93 -55.19 -13.78
C GLU A 31 1.78 -53.90 -13.89
N GLY A 32 1.15 -52.75 -14.08
CA GLY A 32 1.84 -51.45 -14.22
C GLY A 32 2.31 -51.13 -15.64
N GLN A 33 1.97 -51.95 -16.63
CA GLN A 33 2.20 -51.68 -18.04
C GLN A 33 0.89 -51.36 -18.77
N LEU A 34 0.94 -50.33 -19.61
CA LEU A 34 -0.19 -49.94 -20.44
C LEU A 34 -0.17 -50.77 -21.73
N ALA A 35 -1.29 -51.38 -22.09
CA ALA A 35 -1.42 -52.16 -23.30
C ALA A 35 -2.58 -51.62 -24.15
N LEU A 36 -2.29 -51.27 -25.40
CA LEU A 36 -3.30 -50.96 -26.41
C LEU A 36 -3.52 -52.19 -27.27
N LYS A 37 -4.77 -52.65 -27.37
CA LYS A 37 -5.14 -53.80 -28.19
C LYS A 37 -6.20 -53.40 -29.21
N THR A 38 -5.94 -53.62 -30.49
CA THR A 38 -6.92 -53.57 -31.58
C THR A 38 -7.38 -54.98 -31.93
N GLU A 39 -8.28 -55.11 -32.91
CA GLU A 39 -8.71 -56.43 -33.40
C GLU A 39 -7.56 -57.24 -34.02
N THR A 40 -6.55 -56.57 -34.58
CA THR A 40 -5.44 -57.20 -35.31
C THR A 40 -4.13 -57.22 -34.54
N ASP A 41 -3.87 -56.21 -33.71
CA ASP A 41 -2.56 -55.93 -33.15
C ASP A 41 -2.63 -55.58 -31.65
N ALA A 42 -1.50 -55.72 -30.96
CA ALA A 42 -1.37 -55.31 -29.57
C ALA A 42 0.00 -54.66 -29.34
N TRP A 43 -0.01 -53.52 -28.68
CA TRP A 43 1.19 -52.74 -28.34
C TRP A 43 1.29 -52.55 -26.84
N LEU A 44 2.51 -52.68 -26.32
CA LEU A 44 2.84 -52.28 -24.96
C LEU A 44 3.38 -50.85 -25.00
N LEU A 45 2.83 -50.02 -24.14
CA LEU A 45 3.07 -48.59 -24.07
C LEU A 45 3.68 -48.26 -22.70
N ASP A 46 4.68 -47.40 -22.72
CA ASP A 46 5.16 -46.78 -21.49
C ASP A 46 4.28 -45.58 -21.14
N TRP A 47 3.87 -45.48 -19.88
CA TRP A 47 3.07 -44.35 -19.41
C TRP A 47 3.78 -43.01 -19.64
N GLU A 48 5.12 -42.97 -19.52
CA GLU A 48 5.88 -41.73 -19.75
C GLU A 48 5.81 -41.23 -21.20
N SER A 49 5.50 -42.12 -22.15
CA SER A 49 5.35 -41.81 -23.57
C SER A 49 3.92 -41.42 -23.97
N VAL A 50 3.00 -41.37 -23.01
CA VAL A 50 1.56 -41.15 -23.25
C VAL A 50 1.14 -39.80 -22.69
N THR A 51 0.52 -38.97 -23.53
CA THR A 51 0.00 -37.66 -23.11
C THR A 51 -1.52 -37.70 -23.04
N VAL A 52 -2.05 -37.61 -21.82
CA VAL A 52 -3.49 -37.56 -21.58
C VAL A 52 -3.96 -36.11 -21.49
N MET A 53 -4.87 -35.71 -22.39
CA MET A 53 -5.44 -34.36 -22.37
C MET A 53 -6.27 -34.10 -21.09
N PRO A 54 -6.31 -32.87 -20.57
CA PRO A 54 -7.16 -32.51 -19.44
C PRO A 54 -8.65 -32.64 -19.79
N ARG A 55 -9.50 -32.90 -18.79
CA ARG A 55 -10.94 -33.06 -18.97
C ARG A 55 -11.60 -31.72 -19.30
N VAL A 56 -12.40 -31.69 -20.38
CA VAL A 56 -13.23 -30.54 -20.75
C VAL A 56 -14.70 -30.98 -20.71
N GLY A 57 -15.35 -30.83 -19.55
CA GLY A 57 -16.73 -31.27 -19.36
C GLY A 57 -16.92 -32.78 -19.60
N ASN A 58 -17.82 -33.13 -20.52
CA ASN A 58 -18.14 -34.52 -20.94
C ASN A 58 -17.80 -34.78 -22.42
N THR A 59 -16.92 -33.99 -23.03
CA THR A 59 -16.45 -34.28 -24.39
C THR A 59 -15.63 -35.57 -24.41
N PRO A 60 -15.53 -36.25 -25.58
CA PRO A 60 -14.57 -37.32 -25.76
C PRO A 60 -13.16 -36.83 -25.41
N ARG A 61 -12.37 -37.72 -24.80
CA ARG A 61 -11.03 -37.44 -24.34
C ARG A 61 -10.02 -38.10 -25.24
N TYR A 62 -9.00 -37.34 -25.58
CA TYR A 62 -7.91 -37.78 -26.45
C TYR A 62 -6.68 -38.13 -25.62
N ILE A 63 -6.15 -39.33 -25.88
CA ILE A 63 -4.90 -39.83 -25.34
C ILE A 63 -3.93 -39.93 -26.52
N HIS A 64 -2.89 -39.10 -26.50
CA HIS A 64 -1.84 -39.14 -27.50
C HIS A 64 -0.83 -40.23 -27.13
N LEU A 65 -0.55 -41.08 -28.11
CA LEU A 65 0.33 -42.24 -28.05
C LEU A 65 1.61 -41.95 -28.87
N PRO A 66 2.68 -42.75 -28.72
CA PRO A 66 3.85 -42.68 -29.60
C PRO A 66 3.48 -42.78 -31.09
N ASP A 67 4.36 -42.28 -31.95
CA ASP A 67 4.21 -42.32 -33.42
C ASP A 67 2.93 -41.62 -33.95
N ASP A 68 2.55 -40.49 -33.34
CA ASP A 68 1.35 -39.70 -33.65
C ASP A 68 0.02 -40.48 -33.51
N GLY A 69 0.03 -41.58 -32.76
CA GLY A 69 -1.16 -42.34 -32.45
C GLY A 69 -2.12 -41.55 -31.55
N VAL A 70 -3.42 -41.66 -31.80
CA VAL A 70 -4.44 -41.03 -30.94
C VAL A 70 -5.47 -42.07 -30.54
N PHE A 71 -5.75 -42.17 -29.25
CA PHE A 71 -6.84 -42.95 -28.70
C PHE A 71 -7.92 -42.02 -28.14
N GLU A 72 -9.11 -42.09 -28.73
CA GLU A 72 -10.28 -41.30 -28.37
C GLU A 72 -11.25 -42.17 -27.57
N THR A 73 -11.72 -41.69 -26.42
CA THR A 73 -12.71 -42.41 -25.61
C THR A 73 -13.71 -41.45 -24.96
N THR A 74 -14.93 -41.93 -24.76
CA THR A 74 -15.98 -41.25 -24.00
C THR A 74 -15.96 -41.62 -22.51
N ASP A 75 -15.21 -42.66 -22.13
CA ASP A 75 -15.08 -43.14 -20.75
C ASP A 75 -14.06 -42.30 -19.97
N ASN A 76 -14.47 -41.08 -19.63
CA ASN A 76 -13.66 -40.13 -18.88
C ASN A 76 -13.24 -40.65 -17.49
N ASP A 77 -14.13 -41.39 -16.82
CA ASP A 77 -13.89 -41.91 -15.47
C ASP A 77 -12.86 -43.06 -15.49
N GLY A 78 -12.84 -43.88 -16.55
CA GLY A 78 -11.80 -44.86 -16.81
C GLY A 78 -10.42 -44.22 -17.03
N VAL A 79 -10.34 -43.15 -17.81
CA VAL A 79 -9.07 -42.42 -18.05
C VAL A 79 -8.56 -41.77 -16.77
N ASP A 80 -9.45 -41.22 -15.92
CA ASP A 80 -9.06 -40.67 -14.62
C ASP A 80 -8.54 -41.75 -13.67
N GLN A 81 -9.14 -42.94 -13.66
CA GLN A 81 -8.63 -44.09 -12.89
C GLN A 81 -7.24 -44.51 -13.37
N LEU A 82 -7.04 -44.58 -14.69
CA LEU A 82 -5.75 -44.88 -15.31
C LEU A 82 -4.68 -43.86 -14.89
N ALA A 83 -4.99 -42.56 -15.04
CA ALA A 83 -4.06 -41.49 -14.70
C ALA A 83 -3.72 -41.44 -13.20
N ARG A 84 -4.65 -41.78 -12.31
CA ARG A 84 -4.42 -41.83 -10.86
C ARG A 84 -3.47 -42.96 -10.44
N GLN A 85 -3.45 -44.08 -11.17
CA GLN A 85 -2.54 -45.19 -10.84
C GLN A 85 -1.07 -44.85 -11.16
N PHE A 86 -0.83 -43.99 -12.16
CA PHE A 86 0.51 -43.57 -12.56
C PHE A 86 0.96 -42.22 -11.98
N LYS A 87 0.07 -41.25 -11.73
CA LYS A 87 0.41 -39.96 -11.10
C LYS A 87 0.52 -40.09 -9.57
N ARG A 88 1.61 -40.71 -9.08
CA ARG A 88 1.91 -40.85 -7.65
C ARG A 88 2.50 -39.59 -6.97
N GLY A 89 2.57 -38.43 -7.62
CA GLY A 89 3.06 -37.19 -6.99
C GLY A 89 2.07 -36.62 -5.95
N THR A 90 2.54 -36.39 -4.72
CA THR A 90 1.75 -35.84 -3.60
C THR A 90 1.15 -34.47 -3.90
N GLY A 91 1.85 -33.62 -4.68
CA GLY A 91 1.38 -32.28 -5.05
C GLY A 91 0.14 -32.26 -5.96
N ALA A 92 0.07 -33.16 -6.95
CA ALA A 92 -1.06 -33.22 -7.89
C ALA A 92 -2.39 -33.64 -7.22
N ARG A 93 -2.31 -34.46 -6.15
CA ARG A 93 -3.47 -34.86 -5.35
C ARG A 93 -3.99 -33.75 -4.43
N MET A 94 -3.11 -32.89 -3.91
CA MET A 94 -3.54 -31.74 -3.10
C MET A 94 -4.20 -30.68 -3.98
N LEU A 95 -3.62 -30.37 -5.14
CA LEU A 95 -4.16 -29.40 -6.09
C LEU A 95 -5.56 -29.81 -6.58
N HIS A 96 -5.73 -31.07 -7.02
CA HIS A 96 -7.05 -31.57 -7.46
C HIS A 96 -8.10 -31.59 -6.33
N ARG A 97 -7.71 -31.72 -5.05
CA ARG A 97 -8.64 -31.63 -3.91
C ARG A 97 -9.05 -30.19 -3.61
N LEU A 98 -8.12 -29.24 -3.81
CA LEU A 98 -8.40 -27.81 -3.72
C LEU A 98 -9.33 -27.38 -4.86
N GLU A 99 -9.09 -27.83 -6.09
CA GLU A 99 -9.89 -27.47 -7.27
C GLU A 99 -11.33 -28.04 -7.25
N ASN A 100 -11.53 -29.24 -6.71
CA ASN A 100 -12.86 -29.87 -6.70
C ASN A 100 -13.69 -29.62 -5.42
N ASN A 101 -13.18 -28.89 -4.44
CA ASN A 101 -13.90 -28.61 -3.20
C ASN A 101 -14.13 -27.11 -3.00
N LEU A 102 -15.33 -26.65 -3.35
CA LEU A 102 -15.76 -25.25 -3.20
C LEU A 102 -15.51 -24.67 -1.80
N GLY A 103 -15.64 -25.50 -0.75
CA GLY A 103 -15.37 -25.08 0.62
C GLY A 103 -13.89 -24.79 0.88
N LEU A 104 -12.98 -25.59 0.31
CA LEU A 104 -11.55 -25.33 0.42
C LEU A 104 -11.11 -24.11 -0.41
N ILE A 105 -11.73 -23.89 -1.57
CA ILE A 105 -11.52 -22.67 -2.37
C ILE A 105 -11.94 -21.44 -1.56
N LEU A 106 -13.12 -21.47 -0.94
CA LEU A 106 -13.62 -20.35 -0.13
C LEU A 106 -12.69 -20.06 1.06
N VAL A 107 -12.23 -21.10 1.76
CA VAL A 107 -11.24 -20.94 2.84
C VAL A 107 -9.94 -20.34 2.32
N ALA A 108 -9.43 -20.81 1.18
CA ALA A 108 -8.21 -20.26 0.57
C ALA A 108 -8.35 -18.77 0.20
N VAL A 109 -9.51 -18.37 -0.34
CA VAL A 109 -9.82 -16.96 -0.65
C VAL A 109 -9.85 -16.11 0.61
N VAL A 110 -10.53 -16.59 1.67
CA VAL A 110 -10.58 -15.86 2.96
C VAL A 110 -9.18 -15.72 3.55
N VAL A 111 -8.38 -16.80 3.57
CA VAL A 111 -7.00 -16.77 4.09
C VAL A 111 -6.12 -15.82 3.26
N ALA A 112 -6.23 -15.84 1.94
CA ALA A 112 -5.50 -14.92 1.07
C ALA A 112 -5.90 -13.46 1.35
N GLY A 113 -7.20 -13.18 1.45
CA GLY A 113 -7.70 -11.84 1.79
C GLY A 113 -7.21 -11.35 3.15
N LEU A 114 -7.25 -12.21 4.18
CA LEU A 114 -6.72 -11.89 5.51
C LEU A 114 -5.20 -11.67 5.49
N THR A 115 -4.47 -12.42 4.68
CA THR A 115 -3.00 -12.26 4.54
C THR A 115 -2.67 -10.93 3.88
N ILE A 116 -3.39 -10.57 2.82
CA ILE A 116 -3.28 -9.27 2.15
C ILE A 116 -3.59 -8.15 3.15
N ALA A 117 -4.76 -8.22 3.81
CA ALA A 117 -5.16 -7.21 4.79
C ALA A 117 -4.13 -7.08 5.92
N GLY A 118 -3.63 -8.19 6.47
CA GLY A 118 -2.59 -8.20 7.49
C GLY A 118 -1.27 -7.60 7.00
N THR A 119 -0.92 -7.79 5.73
CA THR A 119 0.27 -7.18 5.11
C THR A 119 0.14 -5.66 5.09
N PHE A 120 -0.99 -5.11 4.64
CA PHE A 120 -1.19 -3.66 4.62
C PHE A 120 -1.32 -3.07 6.04
N VAL A 121 -2.05 -3.73 6.95
CA VAL A 121 -2.32 -3.20 8.29
C VAL A 121 -1.12 -3.32 9.24
N TYR A 122 -0.32 -4.39 9.13
CA TYR A 122 0.78 -4.64 10.06
C TYR A 122 2.14 -4.72 9.36
N GLY A 123 2.21 -5.35 8.19
CA GLY A 123 3.46 -5.54 7.45
C GLY A 123 4.07 -4.22 6.99
N VAL A 124 3.30 -3.39 6.29
CA VAL A 124 3.78 -2.11 5.75
C VAL A 124 4.21 -1.13 6.84
N PRO A 125 3.44 -0.90 7.93
CA PRO A 125 3.86 0.02 8.99
C PRO A 125 5.13 -0.43 9.73
N VAL A 126 5.33 -1.74 9.91
CA VAL A 126 6.56 -2.25 10.54
C VAL A 126 7.75 -2.09 9.59
N ALA A 127 7.58 -2.46 8.32
CA ALA A 127 8.62 -2.33 7.31
C ALA A 127 9.03 -0.86 7.10
N SER A 128 8.07 0.06 7.10
CA SER A 128 8.36 1.48 6.88
C SER A 128 9.19 2.09 7.99
N ARG A 129 8.93 1.73 9.26
CA ARG A 129 9.74 2.17 10.42
C ARG A 129 11.19 1.72 10.29
N VAL A 130 11.41 0.45 9.97
CA VAL A 130 12.76 -0.13 9.86
C VAL A 130 13.52 0.48 8.67
N ILE A 131 12.88 0.58 7.51
CA ILE A 131 13.53 1.09 6.30
C ILE A 131 13.85 2.58 6.45
N ALA A 132 12.93 3.39 7.01
CA ALA A 132 13.13 4.82 7.20
C ALA A 132 14.36 5.14 8.06
N GLU A 133 14.62 4.34 9.09
CA GLU A 133 15.81 4.48 9.96
C GLU A 133 17.12 4.07 9.28
N TRP A 134 17.05 3.24 8.22
CA TRP A 134 18.21 2.80 7.45
C TRP A 134 18.50 3.66 6.23
N MET A 135 17.66 4.67 5.95
CA MET A 135 17.82 5.52 4.79
C MET A 135 19.13 6.32 4.87
N PRO A 136 20.00 6.25 3.85
CA PRO A 136 21.17 7.10 3.76
C PRO A 136 20.78 8.58 3.77
N GLN A 137 21.54 9.40 4.52
CA GLN A 137 21.27 10.82 4.68
C GLN A 137 21.17 11.57 3.33
N SER A 138 21.95 11.17 2.33
CA SER A 138 21.88 11.77 0.99
C SER A 138 20.52 11.59 0.31
N ILE A 139 19.81 10.49 0.58
CA ILE A 139 18.46 10.27 0.04
C ILE A 139 17.46 11.13 0.83
N VAL A 140 17.62 11.22 2.15
CA VAL A 140 16.80 12.08 3.01
C VAL A 140 16.88 13.54 2.55
N GLU A 141 18.09 14.04 2.30
CA GLU A 141 18.35 15.40 1.82
C GLU A 141 17.77 15.64 0.43
N GLN A 142 18.01 14.74 -0.52
CA GLN A 142 17.45 14.84 -1.87
C GLN A 142 15.93 14.85 -1.86
N LEU A 143 15.32 13.98 -1.05
CA LEU A 143 13.87 13.90 -0.95
C LEU A 143 13.28 15.15 -0.29
N GLY A 144 13.89 15.64 0.79
CA GLY A 144 13.47 16.89 1.42
C GLY A 144 13.53 18.07 0.45
N GLN A 145 14.64 18.21 -0.29
CA GLN A 145 14.79 19.27 -1.29
C GLN A 145 13.78 19.13 -2.43
N ALA A 146 13.61 17.93 -3.00
CA ALA A 146 12.64 17.71 -4.08
C ALA A 146 11.20 18.00 -3.64
N THR A 147 10.90 17.79 -2.36
CA THR A 147 9.58 18.10 -1.78
C THR A 147 9.37 19.58 -1.63
N LEU A 148 10.38 20.29 -1.11
CA LEU A 148 10.37 21.75 -1.04
C LEU A 148 10.22 22.37 -2.43
N ASP A 149 10.98 21.89 -3.42
CA ASP A 149 10.90 22.38 -4.80
C ASP A 149 9.51 22.15 -5.40
N THR A 150 8.86 21.02 -5.07
CA THR A 150 7.50 20.74 -5.54
C THR A 150 6.49 21.67 -4.87
N LEU A 151 6.60 21.91 -3.56
CA LEU A 151 5.76 22.85 -2.84
C LEU A 151 5.88 24.26 -3.42
N ASP A 152 7.12 24.74 -3.62
CA ASP A 152 7.43 26.06 -4.18
C ASP A 152 6.97 26.20 -5.65
N SER A 153 6.84 25.09 -6.39
CA SER A 153 6.34 25.13 -7.77
C SER A 153 4.82 25.12 -7.92
N GLY A 154 4.10 24.66 -6.89
CA GLY A 154 2.66 24.40 -6.97
C GLY A 154 1.81 25.27 -6.06
N TRP A 155 2.18 25.37 -4.78
CA TRP A 155 1.31 25.91 -3.72
C TRP A 155 1.96 26.98 -2.84
N MET A 156 3.28 27.12 -2.87
CA MET A 156 4.02 28.05 -2.03
C MET A 156 4.71 29.13 -2.83
N GLU A 157 4.71 30.33 -2.29
CA GLU A 157 5.39 31.50 -2.82
C GLU A 157 6.42 32.01 -1.79
N PRO A 158 7.41 32.81 -2.21
CA PRO A 158 8.31 33.49 -1.28
C PRO A 158 7.52 34.24 -0.20
N SER A 159 7.98 34.15 1.05
CA SER A 159 7.33 34.82 2.18
C SER A 159 7.22 36.34 1.97
N GLU A 160 6.05 36.87 2.31
CA GLU A 160 5.73 38.29 2.36
C GLU A 160 6.12 38.93 3.70
N LEU A 161 6.48 38.13 4.70
CA LEU A 161 6.99 38.63 5.97
C LEU A 161 8.28 39.43 5.74
N GLY A 162 8.36 40.61 6.38
CA GLY A 162 9.57 41.43 6.35
C GLY A 162 10.81 40.67 6.84
N SER A 163 11.97 40.90 6.21
CA SER A 163 13.23 40.20 6.54
C SER A 163 13.60 40.30 8.02
N ASP A 164 13.32 41.44 8.65
CA ASP A 164 13.58 41.67 10.07
C ASP A 164 12.71 40.76 10.94
N ARG A 165 11.42 40.60 10.60
CA ARG A 165 10.51 39.71 11.32
C ARG A 165 10.91 38.25 11.18
N GLN A 166 11.33 37.83 9.98
CA GLN A 166 11.86 36.48 9.77
C GLN A 166 13.11 36.23 10.61
N ALA A 167 14.03 37.20 10.68
CA ALA A 167 15.24 37.10 11.48
C ALA A 167 14.95 37.06 12.99
N GLU A 168 14.00 37.88 13.47
CA GLU A 168 13.52 37.85 14.86
C GLU A 168 12.96 36.48 15.24
N LEU A 169 12.07 35.93 14.40
CA LEU A 169 11.48 34.61 14.63
C LEU A 169 12.54 33.50 14.59
N LYS A 170 13.47 33.53 13.63
CA LYS A 170 14.58 32.58 13.57
C LYS A 170 15.43 32.63 14.84
N ALA A 171 15.82 33.83 15.31
CA ALA A 171 16.57 33.97 16.55
C ALA A 171 15.78 33.48 17.79
N HIS A 172 14.47 33.74 17.81
CA HIS A 172 13.56 33.26 18.85
C HIS A 172 13.47 31.72 18.87
N PHE A 173 13.42 31.08 17.70
CA PHE A 173 13.40 29.64 17.54
C PHE A 173 14.76 28.99 17.80
N GLU A 174 15.86 29.59 17.37
CA GLU A 174 17.23 29.10 17.60
C GLU A 174 17.51 28.88 19.09
N THR A 175 17.00 29.77 19.96
CA THR A 175 17.15 29.63 21.41
C THR A 175 16.48 28.34 21.93
N TYR A 176 15.30 28.01 21.39
CA TYR A 176 14.60 26.77 21.72
C TYR A 176 15.33 25.55 21.13
N LEU A 177 15.62 25.59 19.82
CA LEU A 177 16.23 24.49 19.07
C LEU A 177 17.60 24.10 19.61
N ALA A 178 18.41 25.07 20.09
CA ALA A 178 19.73 24.81 20.66
C ALA A 178 19.70 23.87 21.87
N SER A 179 18.57 23.79 22.58
CA SER A 179 18.40 22.88 23.72
C SER A 179 17.49 21.69 23.42
N ALA A 180 16.52 21.86 22.53
CA ALA A 180 15.51 20.87 22.21
C ALA A 180 15.92 19.86 21.12
N SER A 181 16.69 20.33 20.13
CA SER A 181 16.87 19.59 18.88
C SER A 181 18.12 18.71 18.90
N PRO A 182 17.99 17.38 18.75
CA PRO A 182 19.14 16.50 18.59
C PRO A 182 19.72 16.53 17.17
N VAL A 183 19.02 17.16 16.22
CA VAL A 183 19.38 17.19 14.79
C VAL A 183 19.36 18.62 14.24
N PRO A 184 20.11 18.92 13.16
CA PRO A 184 20.00 20.20 12.48
C PRO A 184 18.58 20.41 11.93
N VAL A 185 18.04 21.62 12.12
CA VAL A 185 16.73 22.03 11.61
C VAL A 185 16.89 23.34 10.85
N ASP A 186 16.25 23.45 9.70
CA ASP A 186 16.23 24.68 8.90
C ASP A 186 14.82 25.28 8.87
N ILE A 187 14.69 26.54 9.27
CA ILE A 187 13.40 27.23 9.34
C ILE A 187 13.17 28.04 8.07
N ASN A 188 12.07 27.74 7.40
CA ASN A 188 11.61 28.43 6.20
C ASN A 188 10.26 29.09 6.44
N PHE A 189 10.08 30.26 5.84
CA PHE A 189 8.79 30.94 5.77
C PHE A 189 8.33 30.96 4.32
N ARG A 190 7.03 30.79 4.10
CA ARG A 190 6.40 30.80 2.78
C ARG A 190 5.03 31.45 2.84
N SER A 191 4.67 32.19 1.79
CA SER A 191 3.28 32.56 1.57
C SER A 191 2.58 31.39 0.89
N SER A 192 1.36 31.06 1.30
CA SER A 192 0.59 29.99 0.65
C SER A 192 -0.92 30.23 0.83
N PRO A 193 -1.52 31.07 -0.03
CA PRO A 193 -2.96 31.36 0.06
C PRO A 193 -3.83 30.11 -0.09
N ALA A 194 -3.35 29.10 -0.82
CA ALA A 194 -4.07 27.84 -1.00
C ALA A 194 -4.06 26.93 0.24
N ILE A 195 -3.04 27.05 1.10
CA ILE A 195 -2.89 26.23 2.31
C ILE A 195 -3.39 26.97 3.55
N GLY A 196 -3.30 28.31 3.56
CA GLY A 196 -3.65 29.12 4.71
C GLY A 196 -2.68 28.95 5.89
N ALA A 197 -3.19 29.07 7.12
CA ALA A 197 -2.38 29.01 8.33
C ALA A 197 -1.90 27.57 8.63
N ASN A 198 -0.65 27.25 8.33
CA ASN A 198 -0.10 25.91 8.53
C ASN A 198 1.40 25.93 8.88
N ALA A 199 1.89 24.81 9.41
CA ALA A 199 3.31 24.52 9.58
C ALA A 199 3.58 23.04 9.26
N MET A 200 4.75 22.72 8.70
CA MET A 200 5.07 21.35 8.33
C MET A 200 6.57 21.04 8.38
N ALA A 201 6.89 19.86 8.88
CA ALA A 201 8.23 19.29 8.85
C ALA A 201 8.48 18.39 7.62
N LEU A 202 9.58 18.64 6.92
CA LEU A 202 10.11 17.83 5.82
C LEU A 202 11.10 16.76 6.34
N PRO A 203 11.31 15.66 5.58
CA PRO A 203 12.19 14.57 6.02
C PRO A 203 13.64 14.97 6.32
N ASN A 204 14.15 16.02 5.69
CA ASN A 204 15.52 16.52 5.87
C ASN A 204 15.68 17.46 7.09
N GLY A 205 14.63 17.68 7.88
CA GLY A 205 14.64 18.59 9.02
C GLY A 205 14.34 20.05 8.65
N THR A 206 13.96 20.34 7.41
CA THR A 206 13.39 21.65 7.08
C THR A 206 11.98 21.76 7.68
N ILE A 207 11.70 22.83 8.42
CA ILE A 207 10.37 23.15 8.94
C ILE A 207 9.89 24.43 8.25
N ILE A 208 8.71 24.36 7.64
CA ILE A 208 8.08 25.50 6.97
C ILE A 208 6.97 26.04 7.86
N PHE A 209 6.94 27.36 8.04
CA PHE A 209 5.79 28.10 8.55
C PHE A 209 5.16 28.90 7.43
N THR A 210 3.84 28.83 7.28
CA THR A 210 3.15 29.76 6.39
C THR A 210 3.06 31.14 7.03
N ASP A 211 3.03 32.18 6.20
CA ASP A 211 2.87 33.56 6.68
C ASP A 211 1.55 33.74 7.44
N ASP A 212 0.49 33.06 7.01
CA ASP A 212 -0.80 33.05 7.69
C ASP A 212 -0.72 32.41 9.08
N MET A 213 0.08 31.36 9.27
CA MET A 213 0.34 30.80 10.60
C MET A 213 1.03 31.82 11.50
N VAL A 214 2.02 32.53 10.97
CA VAL A 214 2.73 33.60 11.70
C VAL A 214 1.77 34.73 12.09
N ASN A 215 0.87 35.12 11.19
CA ASN A 215 -0.11 36.19 11.42
C ASN A 215 -1.25 35.76 12.35
N LEU A 216 -1.59 34.47 12.39
CA LEU A 216 -2.60 33.88 13.26
C LEU A 216 -2.13 33.78 14.73
N ALA A 217 -0.81 33.70 14.95
CA ALA A 217 -0.24 33.66 16.28
C ALA A 217 -0.42 35.01 17.01
N GLN A 218 -0.85 34.96 18.27
CA GLN A 218 -0.95 36.14 19.13
C GLN A 218 0.35 36.41 19.90
N SER A 219 1.28 35.45 19.91
CA SER A 219 2.62 35.60 20.47
C SER A 219 3.62 34.65 19.82
N ASP A 220 4.90 35.01 19.83
CA ASP A 220 5.98 34.18 19.25
C ASP A 220 6.17 32.86 20.02
N ASP A 221 5.78 32.82 21.30
CA ASP A 221 5.81 31.60 22.10
C ASP A 221 4.74 30.58 21.68
N GLU A 222 3.65 31.03 21.04
CA GLU A 222 2.69 30.13 20.39
C GLU A 222 3.29 29.50 19.12
N LEU A 223 4.08 30.24 18.36
CA LEU A 223 4.82 29.67 17.23
C LEU A 223 5.91 28.69 17.68
N LYS A 224 6.58 28.96 18.82
CA LYS A 224 7.48 27.96 19.44
C LYS A 224 6.76 26.68 19.84
N ALA A 225 5.51 26.78 20.30
CA ALA A 225 4.72 25.62 20.66
C ALA A 225 4.42 24.75 19.43
N VAL A 226 4.08 25.37 18.29
CA VAL A 226 3.94 24.68 17.00
C VAL A 226 5.29 24.09 16.55
N LEU A 227 6.38 24.85 16.66
CA LEU A 227 7.72 24.37 16.37
C LEU A 227 8.09 23.14 17.20
N ALA A 228 7.67 23.09 18.47
CA ALA A 228 7.93 21.94 19.35
C ALA A 228 7.26 20.67 18.83
N HIS A 229 6.04 20.78 18.30
CA HIS A 229 5.30 19.71 17.64
C HIS A 229 5.98 19.26 16.35
N GLU A 230 6.29 20.20 15.44
CA GLU A 230 6.98 19.91 14.18
C GLU A 230 8.37 19.28 14.41
N LEU A 231 9.09 19.74 15.42
CA LEU A 231 10.36 19.13 15.82
C LEU A 231 10.16 17.68 16.27
N GLY A 232 9.05 17.36 16.94
CA GLY A 232 8.69 15.97 17.26
C GLY A 232 8.59 15.09 16.01
N HIS A 233 7.96 15.58 14.94
CA HIS A 233 7.91 14.86 13.66
C HIS A 233 9.31 14.63 13.05
N VAL A 234 10.20 15.62 13.13
CA VAL A 234 11.59 15.49 12.67
C VAL A 234 12.35 14.47 13.51
N VAL A 235 12.29 14.58 14.84
CA VAL A 235 13.01 13.70 15.78
C VAL A 235 12.59 12.24 15.63
N HIS A 236 11.29 11.99 15.43
CA HIS A 236 10.74 10.66 15.22
C HIS A 236 10.80 10.20 13.75
N ASN A 237 11.40 10.99 12.85
CA ASN A 237 11.56 10.69 11.43
C ASN A 237 10.21 10.33 10.75
N HIS A 238 9.13 11.00 11.14
CA HIS A 238 7.77 10.69 10.66
C HIS A 238 7.61 10.92 9.16
N GLY A 239 8.22 11.99 8.62
CA GLY A 239 8.19 12.28 7.18
C GLY A 239 8.76 11.13 6.34
N MET A 240 9.94 10.61 6.69
CA MET A 240 10.53 9.48 5.98
C MET A 240 9.74 8.18 6.16
N LYS A 241 9.24 7.92 7.38
CA LYS A 241 8.35 6.76 7.65
C LYS A 241 7.11 6.82 6.75
N GLY A 242 6.52 7.99 6.58
CA GLY A 242 5.38 8.22 5.69
C GLY A 242 5.72 7.96 4.21
N VAL A 243 6.83 8.51 3.72
CA VAL A 243 7.28 8.29 2.33
C VAL A 243 7.46 6.80 2.05
N VAL A 244 8.18 6.11 2.93
CA VAL A 244 8.47 4.68 2.76
C VAL A 244 7.17 3.89 2.84
N HIS A 245 6.27 4.21 3.78
CA HIS A 245 4.97 3.58 3.90
C HIS A 245 4.16 3.67 2.60
N SER A 246 4.02 4.89 2.07
CA SER A 246 3.28 5.12 0.83
C SER A 246 3.94 4.45 -0.37
N SER A 247 5.27 4.50 -0.46
CA SER A 247 6.03 3.82 -1.51
C SER A 247 5.83 2.30 -1.48
N LEU A 248 5.92 1.67 -0.31
CA LEU A 248 5.69 0.25 -0.13
C LEU A 248 4.25 -0.14 -0.46
N THR A 249 3.28 0.66 0.00
CA THR A 249 1.84 0.45 -0.29
C THR A 249 1.60 0.42 -1.79
N LEU A 250 2.09 1.43 -2.50
CA LEU A 250 1.98 1.53 -3.96
C LEU A 250 2.66 0.35 -4.66
N TRP A 251 3.89 0.00 -4.26
CA TRP A 251 4.61 -1.14 -4.81
C TRP A 251 3.85 -2.47 -4.63
N LEU A 252 3.24 -2.68 -3.47
CA LEU A 252 2.44 -3.89 -3.22
C LEU A 252 1.19 -3.92 -4.11
N ILE A 253 0.51 -2.79 -4.30
CA ILE A 253 -0.63 -2.69 -5.20
C ILE A 253 -0.22 -3.07 -6.62
N VAL A 254 0.90 -2.54 -7.12
CA VAL A 254 1.41 -2.84 -8.47
C VAL A 254 1.74 -4.32 -8.64
N ILE A 255 2.38 -4.94 -7.64
CA ILE A 255 2.68 -6.39 -7.67
C ILE A 255 1.40 -7.21 -7.70
N MET A 256 0.35 -6.78 -6.98
CA MET A 256 -0.92 -7.49 -6.90
C MET A 256 -1.78 -7.34 -8.16
N THR A 257 -1.81 -6.16 -8.77
CA THR A 257 -2.64 -5.86 -9.95
C THR A 257 -1.93 -6.18 -11.26
N GLY A 258 -0.60 -6.22 -11.25
CA GLY A 258 0.22 -6.30 -12.47
C GLY A 258 0.16 -5.04 -13.32
N ASP A 259 -0.43 -3.95 -12.81
CA ASP A 259 -0.60 -2.70 -13.54
C ASP A 259 0.55 -1.74 -13.26
N LEU A 260 1.54 -1.75 -14.15
CA LEU A 260 2.67 -0.81 -14.10
C LEU A 260 2.29 0.60 -14.56
N SER A 261 1.16 0.79 -15.26
CA SER A 261 0.76 2.12 -15.73
C SER A 261 0.42 3.03 -14.55
N SER A 262 -0.23 2.46 -13.53
CA SER A 262 -0.51 3.12 -12.24
C SER A 262 0.76 3.52 -11.46
N PHE A 263 1.91 2.87 -11.71
CA PHE A 263 3.21 3.17 -11.06
C PHE A 263 3.98 4.31 -11.73
N ALA A 264 3.90 4.41 -13.06
CA ALA A 264 4.60 5.43 -13.83
C ALA A 264 4.08 6.84 -13.51
N ASP A 265 2.76 6.98 -13.36
CA ASP A 265 2.11 8.26 -13.02
C ASP A 265 2.39 8.67 -11.56
N SER A 266 2.59 7.71 -10.67
CA SER A 266 2.84 7.96 -9.24
C SER A 266 4.31 8.15 -8.87
N THR A 267 5.26 7.77 -9.73
CA THR A 267 6.70 8.05 -9.51
C THR A 267 7.01 9.54 -9.65
N VAL A 268 6.26 10.27 -10.48
CA VAL A 268 6.28 11.74 -10.55
C VAL A 268 5.61 12.36 -9.31
N ALA A 269 4.77 11.60 -8.61
CA ALA A 269 4.01 12.04 -7.45
C ALA A 269 4.71 11.78 -6.11
N GLY A 270 5.96 11.30 -6.06
CA GLY A 270 6.69 11.11 -4.78
C GLY A 270 6.66 12.35 -3.86
N PRO A 271 6.89 13.56 -4.40
CA PRO A 271 6.67 14.81 -3.68
C PRO A 271 5.19 15.09 -3.34
N ALA A 272 4.24 14.77 -4.22
CA ALA A 272 2.80 14.93 -3.96
C ALA A 272 2.25 13.93 -2.92
N VAL A 273 2.92 12.79 -2.73
CA VAL A 273 2.64 11.80 -1.68
C VAL A 273 3.00 12.36 -0.31
N LEU A 274 4.10 13.12 -0.20
CA LEU A 274 4.47 13.83 1.03
C LEU A 274 3.41 14.86 1.44
N MET A 275 2.70 15.42 0.46
CA MET A 275 1.62 16.40 0.70
C MET A 275 0.29 15.76 1.10
N ASN A 276 0.14 14.45 0.89
CA ASN A 276 -1.00 13.67 1.36
C ASN A 276 -0.64 12.80 2.58
N LEU A 277 0.51 13.06 3.23
CA LEU A 277 0.85 12.35 4.46
C LEU A 277 0.01 12.89 5.61
N VAL A 278 -1.18 12.33 5.74
CA VAL A 278 -1.89 12.33 7.01
C VAL A 278 -1.09 11.48 7.96
N TYR A 279 -0.48 12.11 8.97
CA TYR A 279 0.25 11.38 9.99
C TYR A 279 -0.69 10.44 10.74
N SER A 280 -0.20 9.24 11.01
CA SER A 280 -1.00 8.28 11.79
C SER A 280 -1.25 8.82 13.20
N ARG A 281 -2.35 8.39 13.83
CA ARG A 281 -2.67 8.78 15.22
C ARG A 281 -1.54 8.48 16.20
N ASP A 282 -0.75 7.45 15.95
CA ASP A 282 0.40 7.11 16.79
C ASP A 282 1.55 8.12 16.61
N MET A 283 1.79 8.57 15.37
CA MET A 283 2.79 9.60 15.06
C MET A 283 2.43 10.95 15.69
N GLU A 284 1.15 11.34 15.63
CA GLU A 284 0.66 12.55 16.30
C GLU A 284 0.88 12.49 17.81
N ARG A 285 0.58 11.35 18.45
CA ARG A 285 0.81 11.18 19.89
C ARG A 285 2.29 11.23 20.26
N GLU A 286 3.17 10.64 19.44
CA GLU A 286 4.62 10.73 19.65
C GLU A 286 5.11 12.19 19.55
N ALA A 287 4.63 12.95 18.56
CA ALA A 287 4.97 14.35 18.38
C ALA A 287 4.41 15.23 19.51
N ASP A 288 3.14 15.06 19.89
CA ASP A 288 2.51 15.78 21.01
C ASP A 288 3.26 15.54 22.33
N GLN A 289 3.62 14.28 22.61
CA GLN A 289 4.33 13.92 23.83
C GLN A 289 5.74 14.51 23.86
N PHE A 290 6.43 14.51 22.71
CA PHE A 290 7.72 15.16 22.57
C PHE A 290 7.59 16.67 22.80
N ALA A 291 6.63 17.33 22.13
CA ALA A 291 6.39 18.77 22.23
C ALA A 291 6.10 19.17 23.67
N LEU A 292 5.17 18.48 24.33
CA LEU A 292 4.80 18.76 25.71
C LEU A 292 6.01 18.64 26.65
N THR A 293 6.75 17.55 26.54
CA THR A 293 7.93 17.30 27.39
C THR A 293 8.99 18.36 27.15
N SER A 294 9.26 18.71 25.89
CA SER A 294 10.25 19.72 25.51
C SER A 294 9.86 21.13 25.99
N MET A 295 8.58 21.50 25.84
CA MET A 295 8.06 22.78 26.32
C MET A 295 8.18 22.90 27.84
N GLN A 296 7.79 21.88 28.59
CA GLN A 296 7.91 21.85 30.06
C GLN A 296 9.37 21.97 30.53
N GLN A 297 10.30 21.27 29.88
CA GLN A 297 11.73 21.33 30.21
C GLN A 297 12.33 22.73 30.00
N GLN A 298 11.77 23.50 29.07
CA GLN A 298 12.25 24.84 28.71
C GLN A 298 11.41 25.96 29.31
N GLY A 299 10.42 25.64 30.15
CA GLY A 299 9.56 26.64 30.79
C GLY A 299 8.62 27.36 29.83
N ILE A 300 8.30 26.75 28.67
CA ILE A 300 7.30 27.26 27.73
C ILE A 300 5.93 26.75 28.17
N ASP A 301 4.97 27.66 28.33
CA ASP A 301 3.59 27.32 28.72
C ASP A 301 2.94 26.39 27.67
N PRO A 302 2.58 25.13 28.04
CA PRO A 302 1.90 24.20 27.14
C PRO A 302 0.59 24.73 26.56
N ALA A 303 -0.11 25.64 27.25
CA ALA A 303 -1.35 26.24 26.75
C ALA A 303 -1.14 27.12 25.53
N ASN A 304 0.10 27.51 25.21
CA ASN A 304 0.42 28.17 23.95
C ASN A 304 0.04 27.29 22.75
N PHE A 305 0.28 25.97 22.82
CA PHE A 305 -0.06 25.03 21.75
C PHE A 305 -1.58 24.93 21.58
N SER A 306 -2.32 24.68 22.67
CA SER A 306 -3.77 24.54 22.57
C SER A 306 -4.46 25.82 22.09
N ARG A 307 -3.96 27.00 22.50
CA ARG A 307 -4.49 28.30 22.04
C ARG A 307 -4.35 28.50 20.55
N ILE A 308 -3.15 28.32 19.99
CA ILE A 308 -2.93 28.55 18.56
C ILE A 308 -3.66 27.51 17.71
N MET A 309 -3.67 26.25 18.12
CA MET A 309 -4.34 25.19 17.37
C MET A 309 -5.88 25.38 17.35
N ARG A 310 -6.48 25.89 18.43
CA ARG A 310 -7.91 26.28 18.42
C ARG A 310 -8.19 27.44 17.47
N ARG A 311 -7.31 28.45 17.41
CA ARG A 311 -7.46 29.57 16.46
C ARG A 311 -7.28 29.10 15.01
N MET A 312 -6.37 28.17 14.77
CA MET A 312 -6.15 27.58 13.44
C MET A 312 -7.36 26.77 12.99
N SER A 313 -7.94 25.96 13.87
CA SER A 313 -9.18 25.23 13.57
C SER A 313 -10.32 26.19 13.19
N ALA A 314 -10.46 27.29 13.94
CA ALA A 314 -11.50 28.28 13.68
C ALA A 314 -11.26 29.10 12.40
N SER A 315 -10.00 29.30 11.96
CA SER A 315 -9.72 29.98 10.70
C SER A 315 -10.11 29.13 9.49
N HIS A 316 -9.81 27.83 9.54
CA HIS A 316 -10.14 26.89 8.44
C HIS A 316 -11.65 26.69 8.29
N GLU A 317 -12.39 26.57 9.39
CA GLU A 317 -13.86 26.53 9.36
C GLU A 317 -14.47 27.78 8.70
N HIS A 318 -13.81 28.94 8.84
CA HIS A 318 -14.27 30.18 8.24
C HIS A 318 -13.98 30.25 6.74
N ASP A 319 -12.81 29.78 6.32
CA ASP A 319 -12.41 29.74 4.91
C ASP A 319 -13.33 28.79 4.11
N ASP A 320 -13.67 27.62 4.69
CA ASP A 320 -14.62 26.67 4.10
C ASP A 320 -16.04 27.28 3.94
N GLU A 321 -16.54 28.00 4.96
CA GLU A 321 -17.86 28.65 4.90
C GLU A 321 -17.93 29.81 3.89
N VAL A 322 -16.81 30.50 3.65
CA VAL A 322 -16.73 31.61 2.69
C VAL A 322 -16.72 31.07 1.27
N ASP A 323 -15.99 29.98 1.02
CA ASP A 323 -15.94 29.32 -0.29
C ASP A 323 -17.30 28.72 -0.67
N ASP A 324 -17.99 28.07 0.28
CA ASP A 324 -19.35 27.54 0.11
C ASP A 324 -20.42 28.62 -0.19
N ARG A 325 -20.21 29.86 0.27
CA ARG A 325 -21.11 30.99 0.00
C ARG A 325 -20.81 31.67 -1.33
N ALA A 326 -19.53 31.75 -1.72
CA ALA A 326 -19.13 32.28 -3.03
C ALA A 326 -19.60 31.36 -4.17
N SER A 327 -19.50 30.05 -3.98
CA SER A 327 -19.96 29.04 -4.95
C SER A 327 -21.49 28.87 -5.02
N GLN A 328 -22.26 29.43 -4.07
CA GLN A 328 -23.72 29.52 -4.15
C GLN A 328 -24.25 30.72 -4.97
N GLU A 329 -23.42 31.72 -5.26
CA GLU A 329 -23.80 32.86 -6.11
C GLU A 329 -23.51 32.62 -7.61
N ASP A 330 -22.64 31.65 -7.93
CA ASP A 330 -22.28 31.24 -9.29
C ASP A 330 -22.72 29.79 -9.57
N GLU A 331 -24.02 29.58 -9.84
CA GLU A 331 -24.56 28.30 -10.36
C GLU A 331 -24.14 28.08 -11.83
N ASP A 332 -22.86 27.83 -12.12
CA ASP A 332 -22.42 27.10 -13.33
C ASP A 332 -20.95 26.58 -13.26
N SER A 333 -20.54 25.91 -12.17
CA SER A 333 -19.31 25.10 -12.19
C SER A 333 -19.36 23.91 -11.23
N SER A 334 -19.59 22.72 -11.79
CA SER A 334 -19.58 21.45 -11.07
C SER A 334 -18.18 20.88 -10.81
N ASP A 335 -17.19 21.73 -10.50
CA ASP A 335 -15.78 21.34 -10.32
C ASP A 335 -15.19 21.68 -8.92
N ASP A 336 -15.88 22.44 -8.07
CA ASP A 336 -15.32 22.89 -6.77
C ASP A 336 -15.42 21.89 -5.61
N SER A 337 -16.12 20.77 -5.79
CA SER A 337 -16.23 19.71 -4.76
C SER A 337 -14.89 19.09 -4.37
N TRP A 338 -13.84 19.24 -5.19
CA TRP A 338 -12.51 18.70 -4.89
C TRP A 338 -11.67 19.66 -4.04
N LEU A 339 -11.96 20.97 -4.06
CA LEU A 339 -11.23 21.99 -3.29
C LEU A 339 -11.61 21.97 -1.80
N SER A 340 -12.89 21.72 -1.47
CA SER A 340 -13.32 21.52 -0.08
C SER A 340 -12.79 20.20 0.51
N ASP A 341 -12.64 19.15 -0.31
CA ASP A 341 -11.91 17.94 0.09
C ASP A 341 -10.41 18.24 0.31
N LEU A 342 -9.81 19.22 -0.39
CA LEU A 342 -8.44 19.68 -0.14
C LEU A 342 -8.30 20.43 1.19
N GLY A 343 -9.27 21.27 1.59
CA GLY A 343 -9.28 21.93 2.90
C GLY A 343 -9.20 20.94 4.07
N ALA A 344 -9.93 19.83 3.97
CA ALA A 344 -9.86 18.70 4.90
C ALA A 344 -8.56 17.87 4.78
N LEU A 345 -7.91 17.86 3.62
CA LEU A 345 -6.62 17.19 3.35
C LEU A 345 -5.39 18.02 3.77
N VAL A 346 -5.54 19.33 3.98
CA VAL A 346 -4.42 20.25 4.26
C VAL A 346 -4.08 20.36 5.76
N SER A 347 -4.93 19.87 6.66
CA SER A 347 -4.52 19.60 8.04
C SER A 347 -3.75 18.28 8.09
N SER A 348 -2.43 18.32 7.87
CA SER A 348 -1.53 17.16 8.07
C SER A 348 -1.64 16.57 9.49
N HIS A 349 -2.16 17.35 10.43
CA HIS A 349 -2.35 17.03 11.85
C HIS A 349 -3.83 17.11 12.25
N PRO A 350 -4.62 16.03 12.08
CA PRO A 350 -6.04 16.07 12.43
C PRO A 350 -6.24 16.44 13.90
N MET A 351 -7.04 17.50 14.10
CA MET A 351 -7.32 18.09 15.39
C MET A 351 -8.32 17.25 16.18
N THR A 352 -7.97 16.92 17.43
CA THR A 352 -8.91 16.28 18.36
C THR A 352 -8.86 16.98 19.71
N GLU A 353 -10.02 17.14 20.35
CA GLU A 353 -10.08 17.71 21.70
C GLU A 353 -9.23 16.94 22.71
N GLU A 354 -9.10 15.62 22.54
CA GLU A 354 -8.28 14.75 23.39
C GLU A 354 -6.81 15.21 23.42
N ARG A 355 -6.23 15.53 22.26
CA ARG A 355 -4.86 16.01 22.14
C ARG A 355 -4.69 17.35 22.84
N LEU A 356 -5.59 18.30 22.59
CA LEU A 356 -5.52 19.63 23.21
C LEU A 356 -5.67 19.60 24.73
N ARG A 357 -6.53 18.69 25.24
CA ARG A 357 -6.75 18.54 26.68
C ARG A 357 -5.48 18.16 27.42
N MET A 358 -4.60 17.37 26.81
CA MET A 358 -3.29 17.04 27.39
C MET A 358 -2.44 18.29 27.65
N PHE A 359 -2.40 19.24 26.71
CA PHE A 359 -1.65 20.49 26.87
C PHE A 359 -2.32 21.42 27.90
N ASP A 360 -3.65 21.52 27.87
CA ASP A 360 -4.41 22.32 28.84
C ASP A 360 -4.22 21.80 30.29
N GLU A 361 -4.27 20.47 30.49
CA GLU A 361 -4.04 19.83 31.79
C GLU A 361 -2.60 20.01 32.30
N ALA A 362 -1.63 20.02 31.39
CA ALA A 362 -0.23 20.21 31.73
C ALA A 362 0.12 21.66 32.08
N ALA A 363 -0.55 22.64 31.45
CA ALA A 363 -0.39 24.05 31.77
C ALA A 363 -1.01 24.44 33.13
N ALA A 364 -1.98 23.66 33.62
CA ALA A 364 -2.65 23.89 34.89
C ALA A 364 -1.87 23.39 36.13
N GLN A 365 -0.76 22.69 35.92
CA GLN A 365 0.12 22.11 36.96
C GLN A 365 1.32 23.02 37.23
#